data_AF-A0A534CTY2-F1
#
_entry.id   AF-A0A534CTY2-F1
#
_cell.length_a   1.000
_cell.length_b   1.000
_cell.length_c   1.000
_cell.angle_alpha   90.00
_cell.angle_beta   90.00
_cell.angle_gamma   90.00
#
_symmetry.space_group_name_H-M   'P 1'
#
loop_
_entity.id
_entity.type
_entity.pdbx_description
1 polymer ?
#
loop_
_entity_poly.entity_id
_entity_poly.type
_entity_poly.pdbx_seq_one_letter_code
_entity_poly.pdbx_strand_id
1 'polypeptide(L)'
;VELVARSRVSYTMTLGITNGGPEGQDYYLALNKPHDDPKLNRFAPHYVVDLKTLERTWRDPREYQFPRIAGGGARVLHAGGALGVGSHGEIPGLGFHWELQAYVAGGFTPAEALRAATMGSAEAIGRQEFGSLESGKYADLLILDENPLLDIRNTLSLREVMKTGGSTTLGLSMSCGRADDRCRRCGSGKTVPRPARSKAAALSPDTTLWRTVSSAWRVPTHRQHGISGASGAAGHIHALPSVIWAKEDFHMKFVLLIYQGTTPLPGSDAWKAVPEKEQKAIYADYAGINQAPGVTPGLPLGLPSAAKTVRVREGKPEVKSGTYLSEGAGGYLVFEAENMDAAVALAARIPAARHGGAVEVRPAEQYW
;
A
#
# COMPACT_ATOMS: atom_id res chain seq x y z
N VAL A 1 16.40 27.44 10.25
CA VAL A 1 16.97 26.61 9.17
C VAL A 1 18.05 25.68 9.73
N GLU A 2 19.18 26.21 10.22
CA GLU A 2 20.30 25.36 10.68
C GLU A 2 19.93 24.35 11.78
N LEU A 3 19.13 24.76 12.76
CA LEU A 3 18.68 23.85 13.83
C LEU A 3 17.98 22.61 13.26
N VAL A 4 17.04 22.80 12.33
CA VAL A 4 16.26 21.72 11.70
C VAL A 4 17.14 20.87 10.79
N ALA A 5 18.02 21.50 10.01
CA ALA A 5 18.91 20.78 9.11
C ALA A 5 19.91 19.89 9.86
N ARG A 6 20.48 20.39 10.97
CA ARG A 6 21.50 19.66 11.76
C ARG A 6 20.89 18.62 12.69
N SER A 7 19.65 18.79 13.15
CA SER A 7 19.00 17.83 14.06
C SER A 7 18.61 16.51 13.37
N ARG A 8 18.57 16.50 12.02
CA ARG A 8 18.03 15.41 11.20
C ARG A 8 16.59 14.99 11.55
N VAL A 9 15.85 15.87 12.23
CA VAL A 9 14.41 15.70 12.38
C VAL A 9 13.78 15.93 11.01
N SER A 10 12.98 14.96 10.56
CA SER A 10 12.24 15.12 9.31
C SER A 10 11.21 16.24 9.43
N TYR A 11 11.20 17.14 8.47
CA TYR A 11 10.27 18.25 8.42
C TYR A 11 9.19 18.04 7.36
N THR A 12 7.94 17.89 7.81
CA THR A 12 6.75 17.79 6.97
C THR A 12 5.89 19.04 7.19
N MET A 13 5.62 19.79 6.12
CA MET A 13 5.02 21.13 6.22
C MET A 13 3.49 21.15 6.22
N THR A 14 2.84 20.17 5.58
CA THR A 14 1.38 20.07 5.47
C THR A 14 0.73 21.38 5.01
N LEU A 15 1.17 21.86 3.86
CA LEU A 15 0.87 23.15 3.27
C LEU A 15 -0.61 23.32 2.93
N GLY A 16 -1.33 22.23 2.67
CA GLY A 16 -2.79 22.25 2.46
C GLY A 16 -3.58 22.89 3.61
N ILE A 17 -3.15 22.71 4.86
CA ILE A 17 -3.79 23.27 6.06
C ILE A 17 -2.85 24.23 6.79
N THR A 18 -2.27 25.15 6.02
CA THR A 18 -1.36 26.17 6.55
C THR A 18 -2.05 27.04 7.61
N ASN A 19 -1.44 27.15 8.79
CA ASN A 19 -1.87 28.08 9.84
C ASN A 19 -1.30 29.50 9.62
N GLY A 20 -2.03 30.54 10.06
CA GLY A 20 -1.58 31.94 9.99
C GLY A 20 -2.06 32.70 8.74
N GLY A 21 -3.04 32.17 8.03
CA GLY A 21 -3.72 32.75 6.88
C GLY A 21 -4.83 31.81 6.40
N PRO A 22 -5.40 32.04 5.20
CA PRO A 22 -6.26 31.06 4.56
C PRO A 22 -5.53 29.74 4.31
N GLU A 23 -6.28 28.64 4.35
CA GLU A 23 -5.73 27.31 4.13
C GLU A 23 -5.22 27.17 2.68
N GLY A 24 -4.09 26.48 2.50
CA GLY A 24 -3.52 26.28 1.16
C GLY A 24 -4.44 25.47 0.25
N GLN A 25 -5.25 24.58 0.79
CA GLN A 25 -6.21 23.79 0.01
C GLN A 25 -7.28 24.65 -0.68
N ASP A 26 -7.70 25.75 -0.04
CA ASP A 26 -8.70 26.66 -0.61
C ASP A 26 -8.22 27.28 -1.93
N TYR A 27 -6.91 27.55 -2.03
CA TYR A 27 -6.30 28.05 -3.27
C TYR A 27 -6.51 27.07 -4.43
N TYR A 28 -6.29 25.78 -4.20
CA TYR A 28 -6.44 24.75 -5.23
C TYR A 28 -7.91 24.43 -5.53
N LEU A 29 -8.77 24.43 -4.51
CA LEU A 29 -10.21 24.28 -4.67
C LEU A 29 -10.81 25.40 -5.54
N ALA A 30 -10.38 26.64 -5.32
CA ALA A 30 -10.83 27.80 -6.08
C ALA A 30 -10.43 27.71 -7.57
N LEU A 31 -9.29 27.08 -7.89
CA LEU A 31 -8.73 27.05 -9.24
C LEU A 31 -9.09 25.81 -10.07
N ASN A 32 -9.15 24.62 -9.45
CA ASN A 32 -9.06 23.35 -10.21
C ASN A 32 -10.39 22.60 -10.42
N LYS A 33 -11.54 23.20 -10.08
CA LYS A 33 -12.89 22.60 -10.19
C LYS A 33 -12.97 21.09 -9.87
N PRO A 34 -12.44 20.61 -8.73
CA PRO A 34 -12.29 19.18 -8.46
C PRO A 34 -13.62 18.43 -8.30
N HIS A 35 -14.71 19.14 -8.06
CA HIS A 35 -16.07 18.59 -8.07
C HIS A 35 -16.38 17.78 -9.35
N ASP A 36 -15.86 18.23 -10.49
CA ASP A 36 -16.15 17.61 -11.80
C ASP A 36 -15.09 16.58 -12.20
N ASP A 37 -14.13 16.29 -11.32
CA ASP A 37 -13.06 15.34 -11.61
C ASP A 37 -13.61 13.90 -11.69
N PRO A 38 -13.49 13.22 -12.83
CA PRO A 38 -14.08 11.90 -13.01
C PRO A 38 -13.40 10.81 -12.16
N LYS A 39 -12.13 11.03 -11.78
CA LYS A 39 -11.36 10.10 -10.95
C LYS A 39 -11.77 10.25 -9.48
N LEU A 40 -11.93 11.48 -9.00
CA LEU A 40 -12.44 11.75 -7.66
C LEU A 40 -13.86 11.18 -7.50
N ASN A 41 -14.76 11.49 -8.43
CA ASN A 41 -16.13 10.98 -8.43
C ASN A 41 -16.24 9.46 -8.55
N ARG A 42 -15.22 8.78 -9.07
CA ARG A 42 -15.18 7.31 -9.13
C ARG A 42 -14.91 6.67 -7.77
N PHE A 43 -14.08 7.29 -6.94
CA PHE A 43 -13.58 6.68 -5.70
C PHE A 43 -14.18 7.28 -4.43
N ALA A 44 -14.75 8.49 -4.50
CA ALA A 44 -15.38 9.15 -3.38
C ALA A 44 -16.92 9.13 -3.51
N PRO A 45 -17.66 8.91 -2.41
CA PRO A 45 -19.12 9.10 -2.41
C PRO A 45 -19.49 10.54 -2.79
N HIS A 46 -20.51 10.71 -3.65
CA HIS A 46 -20.90 12.03 -4.15
C HIS A 46 -21.18 13.04 -3.04
N TYR A 47 -21.89 12.65 -1.97
CA TYR A 47 -22.17 13.59 -0.86
C TYR A 47 -20.90 14.12 -0.17
N VAL A 48 -19.80 13.35 -0.17
CA VAL A 48 -18.51 13.81 0.37
C VAL A 48 -17.85 14.78 -0.59
N VAL A 49 -17.91 14.50 -1.89
CA VAL A 49 -17.41 15.42 -2.93
C VAL A 49 -18.18 16.73 -2.89
N ASP A 50 -19.50 16.67 -2.78
CA ASP A 50 -20.39 17.81 -2.66
C ASP A 50 -20.00 18.68 -1.46
N LEU A 51 -19.95 18.06 -0.28
CA LEU A 51 -19.62 18.73 0.98
C LEU A 51 -18.25 19.43 0.94
N LYS A 52 -17.26 18.82 0.27
CA LYS A 52 -15.88 19.30 0.29
C LYS A 52 -15.50 20.22 -0.88
N THR A 53 -16.29 20.27 -1.96
CA THR A 53 -15.85 20.93 -3.21
C THR A 53 -16.87 21.85 -3.88
N LEU A 54 -18.14 21.83 -3.43
CA LEU A 54 -19.17 22.76 -3.94
C LEU A 54 -18.92 24.19 -3.48
N GLU A 55 -18.64 24.37 -2.19
CA GLU A 55 -18.30 25.68 -1.66
C GLU A 55 -16.87 26.05 -2.07
N ARG A 56 -16.72 27.25 -2.63
CA ARG A 56 -15.43 27.76 -3.08
C ARG A 56 -15.32 29.21 -2.68
N THR A 57 -14.35 29.50 -1.83
CA THR A 57 -14.05 30.87 -1.42
C THR A 57 -12.83 31.35 -2.20
N TRP A 58 -13.03 32.42 -2.98
CA TRP A 58 -11.91 33.07 -3.65
C TRP A 58 -11.27 34.09 -2.71
N ARG A 59 -9.94 34.14 -2.70
CA ARG A 59 -9.14 35.11 -1.93
C ARG A 59 -8.00 35.61 -2.77
N ASP A 60 -7.46 36.78 -2.40
CA ASP A 60 -6.28 37.30 -3.07
C ASP A 60 -5.11 36.32 -2.86
N PRO A 61 -4.40 35.88 -3.93
CA PRO A 61 -3.29 34.95 -3.83
C PRO A 61 -2.19 35.36 -2.82
N ARG A 62 -2.05 36.66 -2.53
CA ARG A 62 -1.08 37.18 -1.57
C ARG A 62 -1.43 36.90 -0.11
N GLU A 63 -2.68 36.55 0.19
CA GLU A 63 -3.11 36.19 1.54
C GLU A 63 -2.59 34.80 1.96
N TYR A 64 -2.38 33.89 1.00
CA TYR A 64 -1.95 32.53 1.28
C TYR A 64 -0.49 32.47 1.74
N GLN A 65 -0.26 31.82 2.88
CA GLN A 65 1.09 31.72 3.48
C GLN A 65 1.87 30.48 3.03
N PHE A 66 1.21 29.50 2.40
CA PHE A 66 1.85 28.24 2.04
C PHE A 66 3.10 28.40 1.16
N PRO A 67 3.20 29.33 0.19
CA PRO A 67 4.44 29.48 -0.60
C PRO A 67 5.61 29.95 0.26
N ARG A 68 5.35 30.83 1.24
CA ARG A 68 6.37 31.36 2.15
C ARG A 68 6.90 30.27 3.09
N ILE A 69 6.01 29.43 3.61
CA ILE A 69 6.38 28.29 4.48
C ILE A 69 7.13 27.24 3.67
N ALA A 70 6.65 26.91 2.47
CA ALA A 70 7.34 26.05 1.52
C ALA A 70 8.76 26.57 1.22
N GLY A 71 8.93 27.87 0.97
CA GLY A 71 10.27 28.45 0.81
C GLY A 71 11.18 28.32 2.04
N GLY A 72 10.60 28.25 3.24
CA GLY A 72 11.33 27.85 4.45
C GLY A 72 11.83 26.41 4.39
N GLY A 73 10.95 25.48 3.98
CA GLY A 73 11.31 24.08 3.75
C GLY A 73 12.39 23.90 2.68
N ALA A 74 12.32 24.65 1.57
CA ALA A 74 13.33 24.61 0.52
C ALA A 74 14.72 24.97 1.07
N ARG A 75 14.81 26.04 1.87
CA ARG A 75 16.06 26.41 2.56
C ARG A 75 16.56 25.33 3.53
N VAL A 76 15.65 24.61 4.19
CA VAL A 76 16.03 23.47 5.06
C VAL A 76 16.58 22.33 4.21
N LEU A 77 15.94 21.97 3.09
CA LEU A 77 16.43 20.94 2.17
C LEU A 77 17.82 21.28 1.64
N HIS A 78 18.00 22.52 1.16
CA HIS A 78 19.27 22.99 0.60
C HIS A 78 20.38 23.11 1.64
N ALA A 79 20.03 23.24 2.92
CA ALA A 79 20.96 23.17 4.04
C ALA A 79 21.27 21.72 4.49
N GLY A 80 20.77 20.70 3.79
CA GLY A 80 21.00 19.28 4.08
C GLY A 80 20.02 18.67 5.08
N GLY A 81 18.88 19.32 5.34
CA GLY A 81 17.83 18.78 6.21
C GLY A 81 16.98 17.70 5.53
N ALA A 82 16.34 16.87 6.35
CA ALA A 82 15.41 15.84 5.90
C ALA A 82 13.98 16.42 5.77
N LEU A 83 13.32 16.14 4.65
CA LEU A 83 11.93 16.53 4.43
C LEU A 83 11.09 15.35 3.96
N GLY A 84 9.84 15.31 4.43
CA GLY A 84 8.79 14.42 3.95
C GLY A 84 7.58 15.22 3.50
N VAL A 85 6.65 14.56 2.78
CA VAL A 85 5.42 15.18 2.29
C VAL A 85 4.21 14.54 2.97
N GLY A 86 3.27 15.36 3.41
CA GLY A 86 2.00 14.94 3.99
C GLY A 86 0.93 16.00 3.75
N SER A 87 -0.29 15.58 3.40
CA SER A 87 -1.36 16.49 2.94
C SER A 87 -2.55 16.57 3.90
N HIS A 88 -2.41 16.11 5.14
CA HIS A 88 -3.45 15.97 6.18
C HIS A 88 -4.61 14.99 5.87
N GLY A 89 -5.03 14.90 4.60
CA GLY A 89 -6.02 13.92 4.14
C GLY A 89 -7.41 14.48 3.87
N GLU A 90 -7.60 15.81 3.87
CA GLU A 90 -8.92 16.40 3.67
C GLU A 90 -9.53 16.06 2.31
N ILE A 91 -8.71 16.04 1.26
CA ILE A 91 -9.11 15.54 -0.06
C ILE A 91 -8.18 14.39 -0.42
N PRO A 92 -8.56 13.14 -0.10
CA PRO A 92 -7.74 11.96 -0.39
C PRO A 92 -7.38 11.87 -1.88
N GLY A 93 -6.13 11.54 -2.17
CA GLY A 93 -5.60 11.55 -3.54
C GLY A 93 -5.21 12.95 -3.99
N LEU A 94 -6.17 13.79 -4.38
CA LEU A 94 -5.91 15.11 -4.98
C LEU A 94 -5.11 16.05 -4.07
N GLY A 95 -5.40 16.05 -2.77
CA GLY A 95 -4.70 16.89 -1.79
C GLY A 95 -3.20 16.62 -1.74
N PHE A 96 -2.77 15.38 -1.99
CA PHE A 96 -1.34 15.04 -2.04
C PHE A 96 -0.65 15.63 -3.29
N HIS A 97 -1.35 15.67 -4.42
CA HIS A 97 -0.84 16.33 -5.63
C HIS A 97 -0.74 17.85 -5.47
N TRP A 98 -1.70 18.46 -4.76
CA TRP A 98 -1.65 19.88 -4.43
C TRP A 98 -0.54 20.22 -3.44
N GLU A 99 -0.26 19.32 -2.50
CA GLU A 99 0.90 19.45 -1.61
C GLU A 99 2.20 19.52 -2.43
N LEU A 100 2.39 18.66 -3.43
CA LEU A 100 3.55 18.73 -4.34
C LEU A 100 3.62 20.05 -5.12
N GLN A 101 2.48 20.54 -5.60
CA GLN A 101 2.41 21.86 -6.26
C GLN A 101 2.78 22.99 -5.29
N ALA A 102 2.39 22.88 -4.02
CA ALA A 102 2.69 23.86 -2.98
C ALA A 102 4.19 23.89 -2.64
N TYR A 103 4.86 22.74 -2.66
CA TYR A 103 6.33 22.68 -2.56
C TYR A 103 6.97 23.46 -3.70
N VAL A 104 6.59 23.19 -4.95
CA VAL A 104 7.16 23.90 -6.11
C VAL A 104 6.86 25.40 -6.08
N ALA A 105 5.67 25.81 -5.63
CA ALA A 105 5.33 27.21 -5.41
C ALA A 105 6.24 27.90 -4.37
N GLY A 106 6.82 27.15 -3.44
CA GLY A 106 7.82 27.61 -2.48
C GLY A 106 9.25 27.64 -3.01
N GLY A 107 9.50 27.26 -4.26
CA GLY A 107 10.83 27.30 -4.87
C GLY A 107 11.59 25.97 -4.86
N PHE A 108 10.93 24.85 -4.55
CA PHE A 108 11.48 23.53 -4.86
C PHE A 108 11.43 23.28 -6.37
N THR A 109 12.44 22.58 -6.90
CA THR A 109 12.33 21.95 -8.22
C THR A 109 11.34 20.78 -8.16
N PRO A 110 10.71 20.39 -9.28
CA PRO A 110 9.84 19.21 -9.31
C PRO A 110 10.56 17.93 -8.85
N ALA A 111 11.84 17.78 -9.18
CA ALA A 111 12.66 16.65 -8.74
C ALA A 111 12.83 16.62 -7.21
N GLU A 112 13.06 17.76 -6.57
CA GLU A 112 13.18 17.85 -5.12
C GLU A 112 11.85 17.55 -4.41
N ALA A 113 10.73 18.05 -4.96
CA ALA A 113 9.40 17.75 -4.44
C ALA A 113 9.08 16.24 -4.53
N LEU A 114 9.39 15.59 -5.67
CA LEU A 114 9.23 14.15 -5.83
C LEU A 114 10.16 13.36 -4.90
N ARG A 115 11.40 13.81 -4.72
CA ARG A 115 12.35 13.17 -3.80
C ARG A 115 11.86 13.27 -2.35
N ALA A 116 11.35 14.42 -1.93
CA ALA A 116 10.74 14.60 -0.62
C ALA A 116 9.52 13.68 -0.45
N ALA A 117 8.67 13.55 -1.46
CA ALA A 117 7.48 12.71 -1.40
C ALA A 117 7.75 11.20 -1.39
N THR A 118 8.90 10.78 -1.92
CA THR A 118 9.28 9.37 -2.06
C THR A 118 10.36 8.98 -1.07
N MET A 119 11.63 9.15 -1.42
CA MET A 119 12.78 8.81 -0.57
C MET A 119 12.75 9.57 0.76
N GLY A 120 12.39 10.85 0.75
CA GLY A 120 12.34 11.70 1.94
C GLY A 120 11.26 11.25 2.92
N SER A 121 10.04 10.99 2.44
CA SER A 121 8.97 10.41 3.25
C SER A 121 9.32 9.02 3.77
N ALA A 122 9.96 8.18 2.94
CA ALA A 122 10.41 6.85 3.35
C ALA A 122 11.47 6.92 4.47
N GLU A 123 12.42 7.85 4.37
CA GLU A 123 13.39 8.15 5.43
C GLU A 123 12.69 8.67 6.69
N ALA A 124 11.72 9.58 6.54
CA ALA A 124 10.98 10.18 7.64
C ALA A 124 10.26 9.16 8.53
N ILE A 125 9.72 8.09 7.92
CA ILE A 125 9.02 7.02 8.63
C ILE A 125 9.93 5.81 8.96
N GLY A 126 11.22 5.89 8.64
CA GLY A 126 12.19 4.82 8.92
C GLY A 126 12.04 3.56 8.05
N ARG A 127 11.49 3.68 6.83
CA ARG A 127 11.18 2.55 5.94
C ARG A 127 12.00 2.57 4.65
N GLN A 128 13.21 2.01 4.71
CA GLN A 128 14.19 2.03 3.60
C GLN A 128 13.82 1.13 2.42
N GLU A 129 12.88 0.20 2.60
CA GLU A 129 12.37 -0.69 1.56
C GLU A 129 11.41 0.00 0.56
N PHE A 130 11.06 1.27 0.81
CA PHE A 130 10.26 2.10 -0.08
C PHE A 130 11.06 3.30 -0.62
N GLY A 131 10.41 4.10 -1.45
CA GLY A 131 10.88 5.43 -1.84
C GLY A 131 11.83 5.47 -3.02
N SER A 132 12.42 4.36 -3.47
CA SER A 132 13.25 4.31 -4.68
C SER A 132 13.09 3.02 -5.47
N LEU A 133 13.46 3.08 -6.76
CA LEU A 133 13.42 1.95 -7.69
C LEU A 133 14.75 1.20 -7.66
N GLU A 134 14.90 0.31 -6.69
CA GLU A 134 16.11 -0.47 -6.48
C GLU A 134 15.78 -1.95 -6.29
N SER A 135 16.68 -2.83 -6.72
CA SER A 135 16.52 -4.28 -6.53
C SER A 135 16.42 -4.63 -5.05
N GLY A 136 15.43 -5.45 -4.68
CA GLY A 136 15.18 -5.86 -3.29
C GLY A 136 14.19 -4.96 -2.54
N LYS A 137 13.75 -3.84 -3.11
CA LYS A 137 12.69 -2.99 -2.57
C LYS A 137 11.30 -3.43 -3.04
N TYR A 138 10.25 -2.94 -2.38
CA TYR A 138 8.88 -3.21 -2.81
C TYR A 138 8.57 -2.59 -4.18
N ALA A 139 7.81 -3.32 -5.00
CA ALA A 139 7.36 -2.88 -6.31
C ALA A 139 6.14 -1.94 -6.19
N ASP A 140 6.36 -0.77 -5.59
CA ASP A 140 5.36 0.28 -5.42
C ASP A 140 5.65 1.41 -6.43
N LEU A 141 4.91 1.40 -7.55
CA LEU A 141 5.18 2.24 -8.71
C LEU A 141 3.98 3.11 -9.06
N LEU A 142 4.25 4.33 -9.48
CA LEU A 142 3.29 5.21 -10.12
C LEU A 142 3.68 5.37 -11.59
N ILE A 143 2.73 5.12 -12.49
CA ILE A 143 2.94 5.25 -13.93
C ILE A 143 2.12 6.46 -14.41
N LEU A 144 2.83 7.47 -14.91
CA LEU A 144 2.27 8.74 -15.37
C LEU A 144 2.30 8.80 -16.91
N ASP A 145 1.29 9.42 -17.51
CA ASP A 145 1.27 9.67 -18.96
C ASP A 145 2.13 10.88 -19.35
N GLU A 146 2.36 11.79 -18.41
CA GLU A 146 3.13 13.02 -18.61
C GLU A 146 4.33 13.10 -17.66
N ASN A 147 5.37 13.83 -18.08
CA ASN A 147 6.63 13.93 -17.32
C ASN A 147 6.51 14.94 -16.17
N PRO A 148 6.59 14.52 -14.89
CA PRO A 148 6.45 15.41 -13.73
C PRO A 148 7.67 16.30 -13.48
N LEU A 149 8.80 16.08 -14.18
CA LEU A 149 9.99 16.93 -14.07
C LEU A 149 9.87 18.23 -14.88
N LEU A 150 9.00 18.25 -15.90
CA LEU A 150 8.71 19.44 -16.69
C LEU A 150 7.68 20.33 -15.98
N ASP A 151 6.69 19.69 -15.36
CA ASP A 151 5.66 20.35 -14.58
C ASP A 151 5.15 19.39 -13.50
N ILE A 152 5.22 19.80 -12.24
CA ILE A 152 4.80 18.96 -11.11
C ILE A 152 3.31 18.61 -11.16
N ARG A 153 2.49 19.41 -11.85
CA ARG A 153 1.07 19.14 -12.08
C ARG A 153 0.84 17.85 -12.87
N ASN A 154 1.81 17.42 -13.67
CA ASN A 154 1.76 16.19 -14.44
C ASN A 154 1.69 14.93 -13.55
N THR A 155 1.92 15.05 -12.24
CA THR A 155 1.60 13.97 -11.29
C THR A 155 0.12 13.58 -11.30
N LEU A 156 -0.79 14.46 -11.75
CA LEU A 156 -2.22 14.17 -11.94
C LEU A 156 -2.50 13.25 -13.14
N SER A 157 -1.56 13.12 -14.09
CA SER A 157 -1.66 12.22 -15.26
C SER A 157 -1.47 10.73 -14.90
N LEU A 158 -1.74 10.37 -13.64
CA LEU A 158 -1.54 9.03 -13.10
C LEU A 158 -2.47 8.02 -13.79
N ARG A 159 -1.86 7.17 -14.62
CA ARG A 159 -2.52 6.12 -15.39
C ARG A 159 -2.68 4.83 -14.59
N GLU A 160 -1.65 4.44 -13.85
CA GLU A 160 -1.60 3.12 -13.20
C GLU A 160 -0.79 3.16 -11.91
N VAL A 161 -1.21 2.35 -10.95
CA VAL A 161 -0.55 2.16 -9.67
C VAL A 161 -0.20 0.69 -9.53
N MET A 162 1.07 0.41 -9.27
CA MET A 162 1.51 -0.91 -8.84
C MET A 162 1.77 -0.86 -7.34
N LYS A 163 1.27 -1.84 -6.59
CA LYS A 163 1.53 -2.02 -5.16
C LYS A 163 1.87 -3.48 -4.88
N THR A 164 3.04 -3.73 -4.30
CA THR A 164 3.51 -5.08 -3.91
C THR A 164 3.39 -6.10 -5.06
N GLY A 165 3.67 -5.68 -6.30
CA GLY A 165 3.60 -6.54 -7.50
C GLY A 165 2.20 -6.75 -8.10
N GLY A 166 1.13 -6.26 -7.46
CA GLY A 166 -0.20 -6.14 -8.07
C GLY A 166 -0.34 -4.80 -8.80
N SER A 167 -0.82 -4.81 -10.04
CA SER A 167 -1.11 -3.58 -10.80
C SER A 167 -2.61 -3.27 -10.82
N THR A 168 -2.96 -1.98 -10.70
CA THR A 168 -4.30 -1.43 -10.91
C THR A 168 -4.23 -0.25 -11.86
N THR A 169 -4.82 -0.40 -13.05
CA THR A 169 -5.00 0.70 -14.01
C THR A 169 -6.12 1.62 -13.53
N LEU A 170 -5.85 2.92 -13.44
CA LEU A 170 -6.76 3.95 -12.93
C LEU A 170 -7.56 4.67 -14.03
N GLY A 171 -7.58 4.12 -15.25
CA GLY A 171 -8.32 4.66 -16.38
C GLY A 171 -9.82 4.34 -16.35
N LEU A 172 -10.63 5.27 -16.88
CA LEU A 172 -11.93 4.96 -17.47
C LEU A 172 -11.68 4.08 -18.70
N SER A 173 -11.49 2.77 -18.51
CA SER A 173 -11.67 1.86 -19.64
C SER A 173 -13.15 1.94 -20.02
N MET A 174 -13.45 2.62 -21.13
CA MET A 174 -14.64 2.31 -21.92
C MET A 174 -14.45 0.89 -22.49
N SER A 175 -14.71 -0.10 -21.66
CA SER A 175 -14.94 -1.47 -22.09
C SER A 175 -16.04 -2.05 -21.23
N CYS A 176 -17.23 -2.01 -21.81
CA CYS A 176 -18.40 -2.85 -21.57
C CYS A 176 -18.58 -3.34 -20.11
N GLY A 177 -19.47 -2.64 -19.40
CA GLY A 177 -20.00 -3.12 -18.13
C GLY A 177 -20.65 -4.49 -18.25
N ARG A 178 -20.65 -5.22 -17.12
CA ARG A 178 -21.48 -6.39 -16.77
C ARG A 178 -22.39 -6.90 -17.89
N ALA A 179 -22.07 -8.07 -18.43
CA ALA A 179 -23.08 -8.93 -19.02
C ALA A 179 -23.55 -9.93 -17.94
N ASP A 180 -24.60 -9.55 -17.22
CA ASP A 180 -25.67 -10.51 -16.91
C ASP A 180 -26.22 -11.07 -18.23
N ASP A 181 -26.75 -12.29 -18.16
CA ASP A 181 -27.20 -13.11 -19.27
C ASP A 181 -27.87 -12.36 -20.44
N ARG A 182 -27.34 -12.62 -21.65
CA ARG A 182 -27.88 -12.35 -23.02
C ARG A 182 -27.11 -11.35 -23.89
N CYS A 183 -25.80 -11.55 -24.11
CA CYS A 183 -25.13 -10.99 -25.30
C CYS A 183 -24.84 -12.07 -26.35
N ARG A 184 -25.86 -12.44 -27.15
CA ARG A 184 -25.68 -13.17 -28.41
C ARG A 184 -25.43 -12.17 -29.54
N ARG A 185 -24.17 -11.82 -29.79
CA ARG A 185 -23.60 -11.45 -31.10
C ARG A 185 -22.25 -10.72 -30.92
N CYS A 186 -21.17 -11.47 -30.99
CA CYS A 186 -19.93 -11.00 -31.61
C CYS A 186 -19.18 -12.23 -32.13
N GLY A 187 -19.40 -12.51 -33.42
CA GLY A 187 -18.63 -13.51 -34.13
C GLY A 187 -17.23 -12.98 -34.41
N SER A 188 -16.24 -13.51 -33.73
CA SER A 188 -14.90 -13.74 -34.29
C SER A 188 -14.15 -14.71 -33.37
N GLY A 189 -13.94 -15.94 -33.85
CA GLY A 189 -13.22 -16.98 -33.13
C GLY A 189 -11.73 -16.69 -33.10
N LYS A 190 -11.25 -16.00 -32.06
CA LYS A 190 -9.84 -15.98 -31.69
C LYS A 190 -9.71 -16.30 -30.21
N THR A 191 -9.13 -17.46 -29.91
CA THR A 191 -8.70 -17.88 -28.59
C THR A 191 -7.61 -16.94 -28.08
N VAL A 192 -7.88 -16.23 -26.98
CA VAL A 192 -6.86 -15.47 -26.24
C VAL A 192 -6.34 -16.37 -25.12
N PRO A 193 -5.03 -16.69 -25.05
CA PRO A 193 -4.49 -17.51 -23.97
C PRO A 193 -4.49 -16.74 -22.64
N ARG A 194 -4.89 -17.44 -21.57
CA ARG A 194 -4.86 -16.96 -20.19
C ARG A 194 -3.39 -16.79 -19.76
N PRO A 195 -2.95 -15.64 -19.23
CA PRO A 195 -1.58 -15.54 -18.74
C PRO A 195 -1.42 -16.43 -17.50
N ALA A 196 -0.41 -17.30 -17.53
CA ALA A 196 0.01 -18.10 -16.39
C ALA A 196 0.61 -17.18 -15.31
N ARG A 197 0.34 -17.49 -14.04
CA ARG A 197 1.05 -16.89 -12.91
C ARG A 197 2.53 -17.27 -12.99
N SER A 198 3.40 -16.32 -13.28
CA SER A 198 4.85 -16.51 -13.11
C SER A 198 5.29 -15.86 -11.80
N LYS A 199 5.99 -16.63 -10.95
CA LYS A 199 6.95 -16.07 -10.00
C LYS A 199 7.95 -15.21 -10.79
N ALA A 200 8.43 -14.11 -10.21
CA ALA A 200 9.48 -13.30 -10.80
C ALA A 200 10.73 -14.17 -11.07
N ALA A 201 10.86 -14.66 -12.30
CA ALA A 201 12.11 -15.16 -12.84
C ALA A 201 12.92 -13.93 -13.26
N ALA A 202 14.19 -13.92 -12.88
CA ALA A 202 15.15 -12.86 -13.15
C ALA A 202 14.96 -12.26 -14.56
N LEU A 203 14.64 -10.97 -14.62
CA LEU A 203 14.65 -10.21 -15.85
C LEU A 203 16.10 -10.17 -16.37
N SER A 204 16.34 -10.89 -17.47
CA SER A 204 17.59 -10.80 -18.24
C SER A 204 17.83 -9.36 -18.72
N PRO A 205 19.08 -8.88 -18.81
CA PRO A 205 19.41 -7.47 -19.10
C PRO A 205 19.05 -6.99 -20.52
N ASP A 206 18.61 -7.88 -21.42
CA ASP A 206 18.46 -7.58 -22.85
C ASP A 206 17.01 -7.32 -23.28
N THR A 207 16.39 -6.28 -22.73
CA THR A 207 15.20 -5.68 -23.35
C THR A 207 15.39 -4.18 -23.53
N THR A 208 15.11 -3.72 -24.76
CA THR A 208 15.35 -2.37 -25.30
C THR A 208 14.78 -1.22 -24.45
N LEU A 209 13.87 -1.51 -23.52
CA LEU A 209 13.36 -0.58 -22.49
C LEU A 209 14.45 -0.10 -21.52
N TRP A 210 15.43 -0.93 -21.17
CA TRP A 210 16.51 -0.57 -20.22
C TRP A 210 17.52 0.42 -20.80
N ARG A 211 17.70 0.46 -22.13
CA ARG A 211 18.65 1.37 -22.79
C ARG A 211 18.17 2.82 -22.80
N THR A 212 16.86 3.07 -22.78
CA THR A 212 16.30 4.43 -22.82
C THR A 212 16.28 5.11 -21.44
N VAL A 213 16.08 4.34 -20.37
CA VAL A 213 16.06 4.88 -18.99
C VAL A 213 17.47 5.18 -18.48
N SER A 214 18.47 4.40 -18.89
CA SER A 214 19.87 4.57 -18.46
C SER A 214 20.63 5.70 -19.16
N SER A 215 20.19 6.15 -20.36
CA SER A 215 20.86 7.23 -21.08
C SER A 215 20.48 8.64 -20.64
N ALA A 216 19.35 8.82 -19.94
CA ALA A 216 18.86 10.13 -19.52
C ALA A 216 19.44 10.63 -18.18
N TRP A 217 20.19 9.79 -17.45
CA TRP A 217 20.76 10.09 -16.12
C TRP A 217 22.29 10.19 -16.11
N ARG A 218 22.91 10.68 -17.19
CA ARG A 218 24.34 11.01 -17.19
C ARG A 218 24.54 12.49 -16.87
N VAL A 219 24.88 12.78 -15.61
CA VAL A 219 25.38 14.09 -15.17
C VAL A 219 26.82 14.26 -15.71
N PRO A 220 27.22 15.43 -16.26
CA PRO A 220 28.60 15.66 -16.70
C PRO A 220 29.54 15.70 -15.49
N THR A 221 30.60 14.89 -15.51
CA THR A 221 31.69 14.92 -14.53
C THR A 221 32.56 16.16 -14.76
N HIS A 222 32.46 17.14 -13.86
CA HIS A 222 33.39 18.27 -13.83
C HIS A 222 34.74 17.80 -13.26
N ARG A 223 35.81 17.91 -14.06
CA ARG A 223 37.21 17.72 -13.62
C ARG A 223 37.52 18.68 -12.47
N GLN A 224 37.92 18.14 -11.33
CA GLN A 224 38.59 18.91 -10.28
C GLN A 224 40.09 18.97 -10.60
N HIS A 225 40.60 20.18 -10.83
CA HIS A 225 42.03 20.46 -10.75
C HIS A 225 42.45 20.47 -9.27
N GLY A 226 43.53 19.75 -8.98
CA GLY A 226 44.02 19.52 -7.64
C GLY A 226 44.61 20.77 -6.98
N ILE A 227 44.47 20.82 -5.66
CA ILE A 227 45.38 21.52 -4.77
C ILE A 227 45.72 20.56 -3.63
N SER A 228 47.02 20.27 -3.53
CA SER A 228 47.65 19.49 -2.49
C SER A 228 47.73 20.26 -1.18
N GLY A 229 47.61 19.55 -0.05
CA GLY A 229 48.29 19.92 1.18
C GLY A 229 47.36 20.10 2.38
N ALA A 230 47.34 19.09 3.26
CA ALA A 230 47.77 19.22 4.65
C ALA A 230 47.34 17.96 5.43
N SER A 231 48.36 17.30 5.97
CA SER A 231 48.34 16.16 6.87
C SER A 231 47.69 16.47 8.22
N GLY A 232 47.10 15.43 8.83
CA GLY A 232 47.18 15.27 10.28
C GLY A 232 45.84 14.99 10.97
N ALA A 233 45.56 13.71 11.22
CA ALA A 233 45.19 13.17 12.53
C ALA A 233 44.53 11.78 12.33
N ALA A 234 45.28 10.73 12.66
CA ALA A 234 44.74 9.39 12.83
C ALA A 234 43.84 9.39 14.08
N GLY A 235 42.53 9.37 13.87
CA GLY A 235 41.54 9.17 14.91
C GLY A 235 41.05 7.73 14.88
N HIS A 236 41.25 7.01 15.99
CA HIS A 236 40.81 5.64 16.23
C HIS A 236 39.33 5.43 15.87
N ILE A 237 39.06 4.49 14.98
CA ILE A 237 37.71 3.97 14.70
C ILE A 237 37.33 3.08 15.88
N HIS A 238 36.58 3.63 16.85
CA HIS A 238 35.82 2.80 17.76
C HIS A 238 34.65 2.19 16.99
N ALA A 239 34.76 0.89 16.69
CA ALA A 239 33.62 0.08 16.30
C ALA A 239 32.64 0.05 17.49
N LEU A 240 31.57 0.84 17.41
CA LEU A 240 30.46 0.73 18.34
C LEU A 240 29.61 -0.49 17.97
N PRO A 241 29.08 -1.22 18.96
CA PRO A 241 28.41 -2.49 18.74
C PRO A 241 27.16 -2.26 17.88
N SER A 242 26.97 -3.15 16.91
CA SER A 242 25.73 -3.29 16.15
C SER A 242 24.55 -3.39 17.11
N VAL A 243 23.82 -2.29 17.27
CA VAL A 243 22.54 -2.31 17.96
C VAL A 243 21.55 -2.97 17.01
N ILE A 244 21.30 -4.24 17.29
CA ILE A 244 20.19 -5.01 16.70
C ILE A 244 18.92 -4.41 17.31
N TRP A 245 18.34 -3.41 16.66
CA TRP A 245 17.04 -2.91 17.05
C TRP A 245 15.98 -3.92 16.61
N ALA A 246 15.23 -4.44 17.58
CA ALA A 246 14.08 -5.28 17.31
C ALA A 246 13.08 -4.50 16.44
N LYS A 247 12.67 -5.14 15.35
CA LYS A 247 11.61 -4.72 14.44
C LYS A 247 10.38 -4.41 15.29
N GLU A 248 9.97 -3.15 15.41
CA GLU A 248 8.62 -2.85 15.91
C GLU A 248 7.66 -3.26 14.80
N ASP A 249 7.03 -4.41 15.01
CA ASP A 249 6.24 -5.07 14.00
C ASP A 249 4.90 -4.38 13.78
N PHE A 250 4.74 -3.70 12.65
CA PHE A 250 3.43 -3.33 12.14
C PHE A 250 2.71 -4.59 11.63
N HIS A 251 2.16 -5.38 12.55
CA HIS A 251 1.38 -6.56 12.19
C HIS A 251 -0.07 -6.18 11.85
N MET A 252 -0.47 -6.41 10.61
CA MET A 252 -1.89 -6.44 10.26
C MET A 252 -2.53 -7.70 10.85
N LYS A 253 -3.75 -7.58 11.36
CA LYS A 253 -4.51 -8.72 11.87
C LYS A 253 -5.27 -9.36 10.72
N PHE A 254 -5.17 -10.67 10.61
CA PHE A 254 -5.93 -11.48 9.67
C PHE A 254 -6.78 -12.49 10.43
N VAL A 255 -7.99 -12.75 9.95
CA VAL A 255 -8.82 -13.87 10.39
C VAL A 255 -8.72 -14.95 9.33
N LEU A 256 -8.26 -16.14 9.74
CA LEU A 256 -8.18 -17.32 8.88
C LEU A 256 -9.34 -18.24 9.25
N LEU A 257 -10.32 -18.37 8.36
CA LEU A 257 -11.45 -19.28 8.53
C LEU A 257 -11.10 -20.63 7.91
N ILE A 258 -11.20 -21.69 8.70
CA ILE A 258 -10.80 -23.05 8.31
C ILE A 258 -12.06 -23.83 7.92
N TYR A 259 -12.15 -24.19 6.64
CA TYR A 259 -13.20 -25.04 6.09
C TYR A 259 -12.68 -26.46 6.00
N GLN A 260 -13.35 -27.39 6.67
CA GLN A 260 -12.88 -28.77 6.75
C GLN A 260 -12.98 -29.50 5.41
N GLY A 261 -14.04 -29.24 4.63
CA GLY A 261 -14.29 -29.94 3.36
C GLY A 261 -14.25 -31.45 3.55
N THR A 262 -13.41 -32.15 2.78
CA THR A 262 -13.18 -33.60 2.91
C THR A 262 -12.02 -33.96 3.84
N THR A 263 -11.45 -32.99 4.56
CA THR A 263 -10.31 -33.22 5.45
C THR A 263 -10.71 -34.20 6.56
N PRO A 264 -9.98 -35.33 6.73
CA PRO A 264 -10.28 -36.31 7.77
C PRO A 264 -10.31 -35.67 9.16
N LEU A 265 -11.40 -35.88 9.91
CA LEU A 265 -11.57 -35.36 11.27
C LEU A 265 -11.30 -36.45 12.31
N PRO A 266 -10.59 -36.16 13.41
CA PRO A 266 -10.43 -37.09 14.52
C PRO A 266 -11.74 -37.75 14.94
N GLY A 267 -11.77 -39.08 14.97
CA GLY A 267 -12.95 -39.88 15.30
C GLY A 267 -13.83 -40.30 14.11
N SER A 268 -13.65 -39.72 12.93
CA SER A 268 -14.33 -40.16 11.70
C SER A 268 -13.74 -41.46 11.12
N ASP A 269 -14.50 -42.18 10.29
CA ASP A 269 -13.97 -43.38 9.62
C ASP A 269 -12.88 -43.04 8.61
N ALA A 270 -12.98 -41.89 7.94
CA ALA A 270 -11.91 -41.36 7.09
C ALA A 270 -10.61 -41.13 7.88
N TRP A 271 -10.69 -40.70 9.15
CA TRP A 271 -9.52 -40.51 10.01
C TRP A 271 -8.89 -41.83 10.44
N LYS A 272 -9.70 -42.83 10.79
CA LYS A 272 -9.21 -44.17 11.15
C LYS A 272 -8.45 -44.83 9.98
N ALA A 273 -8.81 -44.49 8.74
CA ALA A 273 -8.13 -44.96 7.54
C ALA A 273 -6.81 -44.26 7.24
N VAL A 274 -6.53 -43.10 7.85
CA VAL A 274 -5.24 -42.40 7.71
C VAL A 274 -4.17 -43.17 8.49
N PRO A 275 -2.99 -43.48 7.91
CA PRO A 275 -1.91 -44.16 8.63
C PRO A 275 -1.50 -43.40 9.91
N GLU A 276 -1.20 -44.11 11.01
CA GLU A 276 -0.86 -43.47 12.29
C GLU A 276 0.28 -42.45 12.20
N LYS A 277 1.27 -42.72 11.34
CA LYS A 277 2.39 -41.79 11.09
C LYS A 277 1.89 -40.45 10.53
N GLU A 278 0.92 -40.50 9.63
CA GLU A 278 0.32 -39.31 9.01
C GLU A 278 -0.64 -38.61 9.97
N GLN A 279 -1.41 -39.36 10.78
CA GLN A 279 -2.21 -38.79 11.87
C GLN A 279 -1.34 -37.98 12.85
N LYS A 280 -0.21 -38.56 13.27
CA LYS A 280 0.77 -37.88 14.16
C LYS A 280 1.35 -36.63 13.50
N ALA A 281 1.64 -36.67 12.19
CA ALA A 281 2.14 -35.51 11.45
C ALA A 281 1.09 -34.39 11.37
N ILE A 282 -0.18 -34.71 11.09
CA ILE A 282 -1.27 -33.73 11.05
C ILE A 282 -1.44 -33.05 12.43
N TYR A 283 -1.41 -33.81 13.52
CA TYR A 283 -1.46 -33.24 14.86
C TYR A 283 -0.26 -32.35 15.17
N ALA A 284 0.94 -32.77 14.79
CA ALA A 284 2.15 -31.97 14.97
C ALA A 284 2.10 -30.66 14.17
N ASP A 285 1.56 -30.69 12.94
CA ASP A 285 1.39 -29.49 12.11
C ASP A 285 0.41 -28.50 12.77
N TYR A 286 -0.76 -28.96 13.23
CA TYR A 286 -1.69 -28.09 13.96
C TYR A 286 -1.09 -27.53 15.26
N ALA A 287 -0.36 -28.35 16.02
CA ALA A 287 0.33 -27.90 17.23
C ALA A 287 1.39 -26.84 16.90
N GLY A 288 2.15 -27.03 15.82
CA GLY A 288 3.15 -26.08 15.35
C GLY A 288 2.55 -24.75 14.87
N ILE A 289 1.37 -24.78 14.23
CA ILE A 289 0.64 -23.56 13.85
C ILE A 289 0.13 -22.81 15.08
N ASN A 290 -0.41 -23.51 16.07
CA ASN A 290 -0.92 -22.88 17.30
C ASN A 290 0.19 -22.24 18.15
N GLN A 291 1.44 -22.68 17.97
CA GLN A 291 2.62 -22.12 18.62
C GLN A 291 3.38 -21.13 17.74
N ALA A 292 2.92 -20.89 16.50
CA ALA A 292 3.59 -19.97 15.59
C ALA A 292 3.47 -18.53 16.14
N PRO A 293 4.55 -17.73 16.10
CA PRO A 293 4.52 -16.33 16.53
C PRO A 293 3.41 -15.55 15.81
N GLY A 294 2.69 -14.70 16.53
CA GLY A 294 1.59 -13.91 15.99
C GLY A 294 0.26 -14.66 15.81
N VAL A 295 0.21 -15.98 16.04
CA VAL A 295 -1.03 -16.75 15.98
C VAL A 295 -1.75 -16.71 17.32
N THR A 296 -3.03 -16.32 17.28
CA THR A 296 -4.00 -16.50 18.35
C THR A 296 -5.01 -17.57 17.92
N PRO A 297 -4.90 -18.81 18.45
CA PRO A 297 -5.82 -19.89 18.09
C PRO A 297 -7.27 -19.58 18.50
N GLY A 298 -8.22 -19.83 17.60
CA GLY A 298 -9.64 -19.80 17.93
C GLY A 298 -10.13 -21.08 18.59
N LEU A 299 -11.32 -21.03 19.18
CA LEU A 299 -11.97 -22.22 19.71
C LEU A 299 -12.44 -23.15 18.57
N PRO A 300 -12.38 -24.48 18.72
CA PRO A 300 -12.98 -25.41 17.77
C PRO A 300 -14.48 -25.16 17.65
N LEU A 301 -14.99 -24.96 16.42
CA LEU A 301 -16.41 -24.61 16.18
C LEU A 301 -17.33 -25.84 16.08
N GLY A 302 -16.76 -27.04 16.02
CA GLY A 302 -17.52 -28.28 15.81
C GLY A 302 -17.95 -28.48 14.36
N LEU A 303 -18.81 -29.47 14.13
CA LEU A 303 -19.31 -29.78 12.79
C LEU A 303 -20.34 -28.74 12.32
N PRO A 304 -20.31 -28.31 11.03
CA PRO A 304 -21.30 -27.37 10.47
C PRO A 304 -22.76 -27.79 10.69
N SER A 305 -23.04 -29.09 10.75
CA SER A 305 -24.38 -29.65 11.02
C SER A 305 -24.91 -29.35 12.43
N ALA A 306 -24.03 -29.08 13.41
CA ALA A 306 -24.41 -28.73 14.78
C ALA A 306 -24.81 -27.25 14.93
N ALA A 307 -24.52 -26.40 13.94
CA ALA A 307 -24.80 -24.98 14.00
C ALA A 307 -26.32 -24.68 13.97
N LYS A 308 -26.69 -23.50 14.47
CA LYS A 308 -28.02 -22.90 14.29
C LYS A 308 -27.85 -21.53 13.64
N THR A 309 -28.55 -21.30 12.55
CA THR A 309 -28.59 -20.01 11.86
C THR A 309 -29.85 -19.26 12.26
N VAL A 310 -29.71 -18.03 12.72
CA VAL A 310 -30.83 -17.17 13.12
C VAL A 310 -30.95 -16.02 12.12
N ARG A 311 -32.16 -15.74 11.62
CA ARG A 311 -32.49 -14.56 10.81
C ARG A 311 -33.69 -13.85 11.43
N VAL A 312 -33.69 -12.52 11.44
CA VAL A 312 -34.86 -11.74 11.89
C VAL A 312 -35.61 -11.24 10.67
N ARG A 313 -36.92 -11.54 10.58
CA ARG A 313 -37.83 -11.00 9.58
C ARG A 313 -39.06 -10.45 10.29
N GLU A 314 -39.44 -9.22 9.95
CA GLU A 314 -40.58 -8.53 10.57
C GLU A 314 -40.54 -8.54 12.12
N GLY A 315 -39.34 -8.41 12.68
CA GLY A 315 -39.13 -8.41 14.14
C GLY A 315 -39.22 -9.80 14.81
N LYS A 316 -39.40 -10.89 14.06
CA LYS A 316 -39.48 -12.26 14.59
C LYS A 316 -38.23 -13.08 14.22
N PRO A 317 -37.67 -13.88 15.16
CA PRO A 317 -36.53 -14.75 14.86
C PRO A 317 -36.99 -16.02 14.14
N GLU A 318 -36.40 -16.27 12.98
CA GLU A 318 -36.45 -17.53 12.25
C GLU A 318 -35.16 -18.30 12.52
N VAL A 319 -35.26 -19.52 13.03
CA VAL A 319 -34.10 -20.37 13.36
C VAL A 319 -34.06 -21.58 12.43
N LYS A 320 -32.93 -21.77 11.75
CA LYS A 320 -32.66 -22.91 10.87
C LYS A 320 -31.51 -23.75 11.43
N SER A 321 -31.62 -25.08 11.35
CA SER A 321 -30.50 -25.99 11.64
C SER A 321 -29.43 -25.93 10.54
N GLY A 322 -28.17 -25.95 10.95
CA GLY A 322 -27.00 -25.82 10.09
C GLY A 322 -26.48 -24.39 9.95
N THR A 323 -25.40 -24.26 9.19
CA THR A 323 -24.72 -22.99 8.89
C THR A 323 -25.48 -22.13 7.88
N TYR A 324 -25.12 -20.85 7.81
CA TYR A 324 -25.72 -19.90 6.87
C TYR A 324 -25.39 -20.27 5.41
N LEU A 325 -24.12 -20.65 5.16
CA LEU A 325 -23.64 -21.21 3.89
C LEU A 325 -23.57 -22.74 3.97
N SER A 326 -23.44 -23.42 2.82
CA SER A 326 -23.49 -24.88 2.71
C SER A 326 -22.32 -25.61 3.38
N GLU A 327 -21.09 -25.08 3.31
CA GLU A 327 -19.90 -25.79 3.83
C GLU A 327 -19.59 -25.43 5.29
N GLY A 328 -19.75 -24.17 5.69
CA GLY A 328 -19.51 -23.73 7.08
C GLY A 328 -18.04 -23.78 7.53
N ALA A 329 -17.60 -22.82 8.34
CA ALA A 329 -16.27 -22.88 8.94
C ALA A 329 -16.25 -23.86 10.13
N GLY A 330 -15.26 -24.74 10.18
CA GLY A 330 -15.05 -25.70 11.28
C GLY A 330 -14.08 -25.18 12.36
N GLY A 331 -13.34 -24.12 12.04
CA GLY A 331 -12.43 -23.46 12.97
C GLY A 331 -12.00 -22.09 12.46
N TYR A 332 -11.34 -21.32 13.30
CA TYR A 332 -10.72 -20.07 12.91
C TYR A 332 -9.47 -19.81 13.75
N LEU A 333 -8.60 -18.93 13.27
CA LEU A 333 -7.56 -18.33 14.08
C LEU A 333 -7.37 -16.86 13.68
N VAL A 334 -6.82 -16.07 14.59
CA VAL A 334 -6.35 -14.72 14.28
C VAL A 334 -4.83 -14.78 14.11
N PHE A 335 -4.32 -14.15 13.07
CA PHE A 335 -2.89 -14.10 12.80
C PHE A 335 -2.44 -12.67 12.59
N GLU A 336 -1.44 -12.27 13.37
CA GLU A 336 -0.71 -11.03 13.23
C GLU A 336 0.45 -11.24 12.25
N ALA A 337 0.39 -10.55 11.11
CA ALA A 337 1.34 -10.73 10.02
C ALA A 337 1.65 -9.41 9.32
N GLU A 338 2.83 -9.33 8.72
CA GLU A 338 3.30 -8.12 8.02
C GLU A 338 2.40 -7.75 6.81
N ASN A 339 1.84 -8.75 6.13
CA ASN A 339 1.03 -8.56 4.92
C ASN A 339 0.19 -9.80 4.57
N MET A 340 -0.66 -9.67 3.55
CA MET A 340 -1.54 -10.75 3.08
C MET A 340 -0.75 -11.98 2.63
N ASP A 341 0.40 -11.81 1.98
CA ASP A 341 1.21 -12.94 1.49
C ASP A 341 1.77 -13.77 2.64
N ALA A 342 2.20 -13.13 3.73
CA ALA A 342 2.61 -13.80 4.96
C ALA A 342 1.45 -14.58 5.59
N ALA A 343 0.25 -14.00 5.62
CA ALA A 343 -0.95 -14.68 6.10
C ALA A 343 -1.36 -15.87 5.21
N VAL A 344 -1.25 -15.73 3.89
CA VAL A 344 -1.47 -16.81 2.92
C VAL A 344 -0.42 -17.92 3.08
N ALA A 345 0.83 -17.57 3.34
CA ALA A 345 1.90 -18.53 3.59
C ALA A 345 1.65 -19.37 4.85
N LEU A 346 1.14 -18.75 5.93
CA LEU A 346 0.70 -19.49 7.11
C LEU A 346 -0.54 -20.35 6.79
N ALA A 347 -1.53 -19.80 6.10
CA ALA A 347 -2.76 -20.52 5.73
C ALA A 347 -2.46 -21.80 4.92
N ALA A 348 -1.49 -21.76 4.01
CA ALA A 348 -1.07 -22.91 3.21
C ALA A 348 -0.45 -24.05 4.04
N ARG A 349 0.05 -23.76 5.24
CA ARG A 349 0.61 -24.77 6.15
C ARG A 349 -0.47 -25.50 6.96
N ILE A 350 -1.64 -24.88 7.13
CA ILE A 350 -2.77 -25.47 7.87
C ILE A 350 -3.20 -26.77 7.17
N PRO A 351 -3.23 -27.93 7.86
CA PRO A 351 -3.51 -29.21 7.23
C PRO A 351 -4.83 -29.25 6.43
N ALA A 352 -5.90 -28.60 6.91
CA ALA A 352 -7.16 -28.51 6.17
C ALA A 352 -7.00 -27.98 4.73
N ALA A 353 -6.09 -27.04 4.49
CA ALA A 353 -5.83 -26.54 3.13
C ALA A 353 -5.20 -27.59 2.19
N ARG A 354 -4.58 -28.63 2.74
CA ARG A 354 -3.86 -29.69 1.99
C ARG A 354 -4.64 -31.01 1.89
N HIS A 355 -5.64 -31.22 2.73
CA HIS A 355 -6.37 -32.48 2.85
C HIS A 355 -7.83 -32.41 2.33
N GLY A 356 -8.11 -31.46 1.43
CA GLY A 356 -9.42 -31.34 0.77
C GLY A 356 -10.40 -30.40 1.48
N GLY A 357 -9.92 -29.60 2.41
CA GLY A 357 -10.59 -28.40 2.91
C GLY A 357 -10.06 -27.13 2.24
N ALA A 358 -10.33 -25.99 2.87
CA ALA A 358 -9.85 -24.68 2.44
C ALA A 358 -9.60 -23.76 3.64
N VAL A 359 -8.80 -22.71 3.43
CA VAL A 359 -8.64 -21.63 4.41
C VAL A 359 -8.94 -20.30 3.72
N GLU A 360 -9.93 -19.58 4.22
CA GLU A 360 -10.24 -18.22 3.76
C GLU A 360 -9.47 -17.22 4.64
N VAL A 361 -8.59 -16.43 4.02
CA VAL A 361 -7.79 -15.41 4.68
C VAL A 361 -8.47 -14.05 4.50
N ARG A 362 -8.85 -13.40 5.61
CA ARG A 362 -9.51 -12.09 5.61
C ARG A 362 -8.68 -11.08 6.39
N PRO A 363 -8.40 -9.88 5.85
CA PRO A 363 -7.92 -8.78 6.69
C PRO A 363 -8.99 -8.45 7.73
N ALA A 364 -8.58 -8.27 8.98
CA ALA A 364 -9.44 -7.74 10.02
C ALA A 364 -9.49 -6.21 9.88
N GLU A 365 -10.65 -5.67 9.55
CA GLU A 365 -10.88 -4.22 9.54
C GLU A 365 -11.28 -3.76 10.94
N GLN A 366 -10.64 -2.72 11.46
CA GLN A 366 -11.04 -2.05 12.69
C GLN A 366 -11.96 -0.88 12.32
N TYR A 367 -13.24 -0.96 12.72
CA TYR A 367 -14.24 0.05 12.39
C TYR A 367 -14.61 0.97 13.56
N TRP A 368 -13.87 0.94 14.67
CA TRP A 368 -14.08 1.78 15.85
C TRP A 368 -12.80 1.94 16.67
#